data_AF-A0A2Z3HLP7-F1
#
_entry.id   AF-A0A2Z3HLP7-F1
#
_cell.length_a   1.000
_cell.length_b   1.000
_cell.length_c   1.000
_cell.angle_alpha   90.00
_cell.angle_beta   90.00
_cell.angle_gamma   90.00
#
_symmetry.space_group_name_H-M   'P 1'
#
loop_
_entity.id
_entity.type
_entity.pdbx_description
1 polymer ?
#
loop_
_entity_poly.entity_id
_entity_poly.type
_entity_poly.pdbx_seq_one_letter_code
_entity_poly.pdbx_strand_id
1 'polypeptide(L)'
;MSEAIWADDLATVAAIIAAGADVNAADEPHWPLLFQAIEHQRTEIARRLIAAGADINCDVGAGWTPLVHAIDIESDAAWQANHEAGHESTELTALLLAAGAIPTERAFESARAYNNRKALSLLEGARQAEPGAAPDTAG
;
A
#
# COMPACT_ATOMS: atom_id res chain seq x y z
N MET A 1 -2.51 2.69 18.93
CA MET A 1 -1.84 1.82 17.94
C MET A 1 -0.99 2.64 16.98
N SER A 2 -1.51 3.78 16.51
CA SER A 2 -0.80 4.77 15.67
C SER A 2 0.56 5.21 16.17
N GLU A 3 0.70 5.50 17.47
CA GLU A 3 2.01 5.87 18.04
C GLU A 3 3.08 4.78 17.87
N ALA A 4 2.70 3.50 17.97
CA ALA A 4 3.63 2.39 17.75
C ALA A 4 4.04 2.28 16.27
N ILE A 5 3.18 2.68 15.33
CA ILE A 5 3.50 2.71 13.90
C ILE A 5 4.52 3.82 13.61
N TRP A 6 4.33 5.00 14.21
CA TRP A 6 5.26 6.12 14.07
C TRP A 6 6.65 5.80 14.65
N ALA A 7 6.66 5.15 15.81
CA ALA A 7 7.87 4.72 16.50
C ALA A 7 8.56 3.49 15.88
N ASP A 8 7.99 2.87 14.83
CA ASP A 8 8.44 1.59 14.27
C ASP A 8 8.48 0.44 15.30
N ASP A 9 7.64 0.52 16.33
CA ASP A 9 7.64 -0.41 17.45
C ASP A 9 6.84 -1.68 17.09
N LEU A 10 7.48 -2.53 16.31
CA LEU A 10 6.94 -3.81 15.85
C LEU A 10 6.46 -4.72 16.98
N ALA A 11 7.17 -4.72 18.11
CA ALA A 11 6.81 -5.51 19.29
C ALA A 11 5.47 -5.04 19.86
N THR A 12 5.31 -3.73 20.00
CA THR A 12 4.07 -3.11 20.48
C THR A 12 2.92 -3.32 19.50
N VAL A 13 3.14 -3.14 18.19
CA VAL A 13 2.12 -3.43 17.17
C VAL A 13 1.67 -4.89 17.26
N ALA A 14 2.61 -5.84 17.33
CA ALA A 14 2.27 -7.26 17.43
C ALA A 14 1.51 -7.59 18.71
N ALA A 15 1.88 -6.98 19.84
CA ALA A 15 1.17 -7.16 21.11
C ALA A 15 -0.26 -6.62 21.05
N ILE A 16 -0.47 -5.45 20.42
CA ILE A 16 -1.79 -4.83 20.25
C ILE A 16 -2.68 -5.69 19.35
N ILE A 17 -2.15 -6.18 18.22
CA ILE A 17 -2.87 -7.13 17.33
C ILE A 17 -3.23 -8.41 18.10
N ALA A 18 -2.27 -8.97 18.85
CA ALA A 18 -2.49 -10.19 19.64
C ALA A 18 -3.50 -9.98 20.78
N ALA A 19 -3.65 -8.75 21.28
CA ALA A 19 -4.66 -8.38 22.25
C ALA A 19 -6.08 -8.27 21.64
N GLY A 20 -6.24 -8.50 20.34
CA GLY A 20 -7.52 -8.43 19.65
C GLY A 20 -7.92 -6.99 19.29
N ALA A 21 -6.96 -6.08 19.17
CA ALA A 21 -7.24 -4.75 18.66
C ALA A 21 -7.76 -4.81 17.22
N ASP A 22 -8.70 -3.93 16.91
CA ASP A 22 -9.25 -3.82 15.57
C ASP A 22 -8.21 -3.17 14.65
N VAL A 23 -7.68 -3.95 13.70
CA VAL A 23 -6.67 -3.50 12.74
C VAL A 23 -7.22 -2.58 11.65
N ASN A 24 -8.54 -2.50 11.54
CA ASN A 24 -9.25 -1.58 10.66
C ASN A 24 -9.71 -0.32 11.40
N ALA A 25 -9.47 -0.23 12.71
CA ALA A 25 -9.73 1.01 13.45
C ALA A 25 -8.87 2.13 12.87
N ALA A 26 -9.53 3.22 12.46
CA ALA A 26 -8.88 4.46 12.14
C ALA A 26 -8.75 5.30 13.43
N ASP A 27 -7.56 5.83 13.69
CA ASP A 27 -7.36 6.84 14.73
C ASP A 27 -7.73 8.20 14.14
N GLU A 28 -8.40 9.07 14.89
CA GLU A 28 -8.76 10.41 14.41
C GLU A 28 -7.48 11.23 14.13
N PRO A 29 -7.35 11.90 12.96
CA PRO A 29 -8.37 12.10 11.94
C PRO A 29 -8.31 11.04 10.82
N HIS A 30 -9.15 10.02 10.94
CA HIS A 30 -9.79 9.27 9.85
C HIS A 30 -8.93 8.33 8.99
N TRP A 31 -7.66 8.06 9.31
CA TRP A 31 -6.82 7.18 8.48
C TRP A 31 -6.71 5.76 9.07
N PRO A 32 -6.97 4.71 8.26
CA PRO A 32 -6.75 3.33 8.68
C PRO A 32 -5.27 3.09 9.06
N LEU A 33 -5.02 2.15 9.98
CA LEU A 33 -3.65 1.83 10.42
C LEU A 33 -2.73 1.40 9.27
N LEU A 34 -3.29 0.75 8.24
CA LEU A 34 -2.55 0.38 7.04
C LEU A 34 -2.03 1.60 6.28
N PHE A 35 -2.82 2.68 6.19
CA PHE A 35 -2.39 3.93 5.57
C PHE A 35 -1.24 4.56 6.35
N GLN A 36 -1.31 4.59 7.68
CA GLN A 36 -0.22 5.13 8.51
C GLN A 36 1.07 4.32 8.35
N ALA A 37 0.97 2.99 8.26
CA ALA A 37 2.14 2.15 8.00
C ALA A 37 2.77 2.44 6.63
N ILE A 38 1.94 2.72 5.62
CA ILE A 38 2.39 3.07 4.26
C ILE A 38 3.03 4.46 4.23
N GLU A 39 2.38 5.47 4.82
CA GLU A 39 2.87 6.84 4.98
C GLU A 39 4.30 6.82 5.56
N HIS A 40 4.51 6.06 6.65
CA HIS A 40 5.82 5.97 7.29
C HIS A 40 6.76 4.92 6.68
N GLN A 41 6.40 4.34 5.53
CA GLN A 41 7.17 3.29 4.84
C GLN A 41 7.54 2.09 5.72
N ARG A 42 6.68 1.73 6.68
CA ARG A 42 6.87 0.63 7.63
C ARG A 42 6.39 -0.69 7.03
N THR A 43 7.15 -1.21 6.07
CA THR A 43 6.80 -2.44 5.33
C THR A 43 6.49 -3.63 6.25
N GLU A 44 7.29 -3.86 7.28
CA GLU A 44 7.07 -4.98 8.21
C GLU A 44 5.82 -4.80 9.07
N ILE A 45 5.50 -3.56 9.47
CA ILE A 45 4.25 -3.25 10.18
C ILE A 45 3.06 -3.48 9.23
N ALA A 46 3.14 -3.01 7.99
CA ALA A 46 2.13 -3.26 6.97
C ALA A 46 1.92 -4.77 6.74
N ARG A 47 2.99 -5.58 6.65
CA ARG A 47 2.88 -7.06 6.57
C ARG A 47 2.05 -7.62 7.72
N ARG A 48 2.30 -7.18 8.96
CA ARG A 48 1.59 -7.67 10.14
C ARG A 48 0.13 -7.24 10.15
N LEU A 49 -0.16 -6.00 9.77
CA LEU A 49 -1.54 -5.51 9.67
C LEU A 49 -2.33 -6.31 8.63
N ILE A 50 -1.75 -6.55 7.46
CA ILE A 50 -2.38 -7.36 6.40
C ILE A 50 -2.59 -8.80 6.86
N ALA A 51 -1.57 -9.41 7.48
CA ALA A 51 -1.68 -10.76 8.04
C ALA A 51 -2.74 -10.86 9.15
N ALA A 52 -3.00 -9.75 9.85
CA ALA A 52 -4.02 -9.65 10.87
C ALA A 52 -5.43 -9.36 10.30
N GLY A 53 -5.58 -9.23 8.98
CA GLY A 53 -6.86 -9.00 8.32
C GLY A 53 -7.22 -7.52 8.11
N ALA A 54 -6.22 -6.64 8.02
CA ALA A 54 -6.44 -5.26 7.59
C ALA A 54 -7.01 -5.23 6.16
N ASP A 55 -7.97 -4.34 5.94
CA ASP A 55 -8.61 -4.17 4.64
C ASP A 55 -7.64 -3.52 3.65
N ILE A 56 -7.11 -4.31 2.73
CA ILE A 56 -6.16 -3.88 1.71
C ILE A 56 -6.81 -3.09 0.57
N ASN A 57 -8.13 -3.11 0.47
CA ASN A 57 -8.90 -2.40 -0.56
C ASN A 57 -9.74 -1.26 0.04
N CYS A 58 -9.45 -0.84 1.28
CA CYS A 58 -10.21 0.24 1.91
C CYS A 58 -10.06 1.55 1.13
N ASP A 59 -11.18 2.13 0.69
CA ASP A 59 -11.22 3.45 0.07
C ASP A 59 -11.43 4.50 1.16
N VAL A 60 -10.45 5.38 1.35
CA VAL A 60 -10.59 6.53 2.27
C VAL A 60 -11.25 7.74 1.60
N GLY A 61 -11.65 7.59 0.32
CA GLY A 61 -12.40 8.57 -0.45
C GLY A 61 -11.73 8.88 -1.79
N ALA A 62 -12.55 9.20 -2.80
CA ALA A 62 -12.11 9.51 -4.16
C ALA A 62 -11.29 8.40 -4.86
N GLY A 63 -11.49 7.14 -4.46
CA GLY A 63 -10.75 6.00 -5.01
C GLY A 63 -9.33 5.89 -4.46
N TRP A 64 -9.07 6.50 -3.31
CA TRP A 64 -7.77 6.48 -2.64
C TRP A 64 -7.68 5.21 -1.78
N THR A 65 -7.02 4.19 -2.32
CA THR A 65 -6.80 2.90 -1.67
C THR A 65 -5.38 2.79 -1.12
N PRO A 66 -5.07 1.80 -0.25
CA PRO A 66 -3.71 1.57 0.25
C PRO A 66 -2.70 1.44 -0.89
N LEU A 67 -3.11 0.82 -2.01
CA LEU A 67 -2.26 0.67 -3.19
C LEU A 67 -1.94 2.01 -3.85
N VAL A 68 -2.93 2.88 -4.00
CA VAL A 68 -2.72 4.24 -4.55
C VAL A 68 -1.77 5.02 -3.65
N HIS A 69 -2.00 4.97 -2.33
CA HIS A 69 -1.17 5.68 -1.37
C HIS A 69 0.26 5.16 -1.33
N ALA A 70 0.48 3.84 -1.41
CA ALA A 70 1.83 3.28 -1.48
C ALA A 70 2.60 3.80 -2.69
N ILE A 71 1.96 3.83 -3.86
CA ILE A 71 2.56 4.38 -5.08
C ILE A 71 2.84 5.87 -4.92
N ASP A 72 1.90 6.63 -4.35
CA ASP A 72 2.04 8.05 -4.10
C ASP A 72 3.24 8.34 -3.20
N ILE A 73 3.37 7.67 -2.05
CA ILE A 73 4.48 7.84 -1.10
C ILE A 73 5.81 7.34 -1.65
N GLU A 74 5.83 6.19 -2.31
CA GLU A 74 7.04 5.63 -2.94
C GLU A 74 7.53 6.49 -4.13
N SER A 75 6.63 7.29 -4.74
CA SER A 75 6.93 8.12 -5.91
C SER A 75 7.00 9.62 -5.63
N ASP A 76 6.52 10.07 -4.47
CA ASP A 76 6.54 11.47 -4.09
C ASP A 76 7.98 11.94 -3.84
N ALA A 77 8.43 12.81 -4.72
CA ALA A 77 9.77 13.36 -4.68
C ALA A 77 10.02 14.26 -3.45
N ALA A 78 9.01 14.65 -2.68
CA ALA A 78 9.21 15.43 -1.46
C ALA A 78 9.73 14.57 -0.30
N TRP A 79 9.36 13.27 -0.24
CA TRP A 79 9.99 12.31 0.68
C TRP A 79 11.47 12.04 0.34
N GLN A 80 11.83 12.09 -0.95
CA GLN A 80 13.22 11.92 -1.45
C GLN A 80 14.17 13.05 -1.00
N ALA A 81 13.65 14.22 -0.61
CA ALA A 81 14.50 15.32 -0.16
C ALA A 81 15.13 15.05 1.23
N ASN A 82 14.56 14.14 2.02
CA ASN A 82 14.99 13.86 3.39
C ASN A 82 15.38 12.38 3.64
N HIS A 83 15.17 11.49 2.67
CA HIS A 83 15.64 10.10 2.69
C HIS A 83 16.67 9.87 1.59
N GLU A 84 17.65 8.99 1.89
CA GLU A 84 18.80 8.71 1.04
C GLU A 84 18.40 8.40 -0.41
N ALA A 85 18.87 9.25 -1.33
CA ALA A 85 18.59 9.15 -2.77
C ALA A 85 19.10 7.81 -3.32
N GLY A 86 18.18 6.89 -3.62
CA GLY A 86 18.56 5.64 -4.29
C GLY A 86 17.53 4.52 -4.30
N HIS A 87 16.55 4.52 -3.41
CA HIS A 87 15.55 3.46 -3.39
C HIS A 87 14.26 3.90 -4.11
N GLU A 88 14.12 3.52 -5.38
CA GLU A 88 12.80 3.25 -5.97
C GLU A 88 12.21 2.03 -5.25
N SER A 89 11.88 2.18 -3.96
CA SER A 89 11.20 1.13 -3.21
C SER A 89 9.84 0.95 -3.86
N THR A 90 9.54 -0.27 -4.29
CA THR A 90 8.19 -0.67 -4.70
C THR A 90 7.73 -1.83 -3.83
N GLU A 91 8.26 -1.89 -2.62
CA GLU A 91 8.11 -3.03 -1.73
C GLU A 91 6.71 -3.04 -1.13
N LEU A 92 6.17 -1.86 -0.77
CA LEU A 92 4.78 -1.73 -0.32
C LEU A 92 3.81 -2.01 -1.46
N THR A 93 4.07 -1.44 -2.64
CA THR A 93 3.28 -1.72 -3.85
C THR A 93 3.25 -3.22 -4.15
N ALA A 94 4.41 -3.89 -4.18
CA ALA A 94 4.49 -5.33 -4.45
C ALA A 94 3.82 -6.17 -3.36
N LEU A 95 3.95 -5.78 -2.09
CA LEU A 95 3.34 -6.44 -0.95
C LEU A 95 1.81 -6.36 -0.98
N LEU A 96 1.26 -5.20 -1.30
CA LEU A 96 -0.19 -4.99 -1.44
C LEU A 96 -0.73 -5.83 -2.61
N LEU A 97 -0.06 -5.80 -3.77
CA LEU A 97 -0.45 -6.62 -4.92
C LEU A 97 -0.36 -8.12 -4.60
N ALA A 98 0.70 -8.56 -3.91
CA ALA A 98 0.84 -9.95 -3.48
C ALA A 98 -0.23 -10.36 -2.45
N ALA A 99 -0.73 -9.41 -1.66
CA ALA A 99 -1.85 -9.62 -0.75
C ALA A 99 -3.22 -9.68 -1.45
N GLY A 100 -3.28 -9.36 -2.76
CA GLY A 100 -4.52 -9.33 -3.54
C GLY A 100 -5.17 -7.95 -3.61
N ALA A 101 -4.41 -6.87 -3.43
CA ALA A 101 -4.91 -5.51 -3.65
C ALA A 101 -5.24 -5.32 -5.13
N ILE A 102 -6.39 -4.71 -5.40
CA ILE A 102 -6.87 -4.54 -6.77
C ILE A 102 -6.16 -3.33 -7.40
N PRO A 103 -5.45 -3.49 -8.53
CA PRO A 103 -4.86 -2.37 -9.26
C PRO A 103 -5.97 -1.54 -9.92
N THR A 104 -6.42 -0.49 -9.22
CA THR A 104 -7.43 0.44 -9.72
C THR A 104 -6.85 1.38 -10.78
N GLU A 105 -7.72 1.97 -11.61
CA GLU A 105 -7.30 2.97 -12.61
C GLU A 105 -6.52 4.12 -11.97
N ARG A 106 -6.93 4.54 -10.76
CA ARG A 106 -6.26 5.56 -9.95
C ARG A 106 -4.81 5.22 -9.61
N ALA A 107 -4.51 3.93 -9.38
CA ALA A 107 -3.16 3.46 -9.12
C ALA A 107 -2.28 3.60 -10.38
N PHE A 108 -2.83 3.29 -11.56
CA PHE A 108 -2.14 3.51 -12.83
C PHE A 108 -1.94 5.00 -13.13
N GLU A 109 -2.94 5.84 -12.85
CA GLU A 109 -2.84 7.29 -13.01
C GLU A 109 -1.70 7.85 -12.15
N SER A 110 -1.64 7.48 -10.87
CA SER A 110 -0.58 7.93 -9.96
C SER A 110 0.78 7.45 -10.45
N ALA A 111 0.94 6.15 -10.75
CA ALA A 111 2.22 5.62 -11.24
C ALA A 111 2.69 6.30 -12.55
N ARG A 112 1.75 6.69 -13.44
CA ARG A 112 2.03 7.47 -14.65
C ARG A 112 2.40 8.92 -14.33
N ALA A 113 1.66 9.57 -13.42
CA ALA A 113 1.89 10.96 -13.02
C ALA A 113 3.30 11.15 -12.47
N TYR A 114 3.78 10.21 -11.66
CA TYR A 114 5.13 10.22 -11.09
C TYR A 114 6.19 9.53 -11.96
N ASN A 115 5.83 9.03 -13.15
CA ASN A 115 6.74 8.32 -14.07
C ASN A 115 7.44 7.10 -13.44
N ASN A 116 6.77 6.43 -12.49
CA ASN A 116 7.27 5.25 -11.79
C ASN A 116 7.08 3.99 -12.64
N ARG A 117 8.09 3.67 -13.46
CA ARG A 117 8.07 2.51 -14.37
C ARG A 117 7.97 1.17 -13.64
N LYS A 118 8.55 1.04 -12.44
CA LYS A 118 8.50 -0.20 -11.65
C LYS A 118 7.10 -0.46 -11.12
N ALA A 119 6.46 0.56 -10.53
CA ALA A 119 5.08 0.48 -10.09
C ALA A 119 4.14 0.12 -11.25
N LEU A 120 4.31 0.74 -12.42
CA LEU A 120 3.54 0.39 -13.61
C LEU A 120 3.71 -1.08 -14.02
N SER A 121 4.95 -1.57 -14.08
CA SER A 121 5.22 -2.97 -14.42
C SER A 121 4.58 -3.95 -13.42
N LEU A 122 4.55 -3.60 -12.13
CA LEU A 122 3.90 -4.41 -11.09
C LEU A 122 2.38 -4.42 -11.25
N LEU A 123 1.76 -3.25 -11.45
CA LEU A 123 0.32 -3.12 -11.68
C LEU A 123 -0.13 -3.89 -12.93
N GLU A 124 0.65 -3.80 -14.02
CA GLU A 124 0.37 -4.55 -15.25
C GLU A 124 0.53 -6.06 -15.04
N GLY A 125 1.57 -6.48 -14.32
CA GLY A 125 1.78 -7.89 -13.96
C GLY A 125 0.62 -8.46 -13.13
N ALA A 126 0.16 -7.72 -12.12
CA ALA A 126 -0.97 -8.11 -11.29
C ALA A 126 -2.28 -8.21 -12.11
N ARG A 127 -2.51 -7.27 -13.04
CA ARG A 127 -3.69 -7.30 -13.92
C ARG A 127 -3.67 -8.47 -14.91
N GLN A 128 -2.49 -8.89 -15.37
CA GLN A 128 -2.32 -10.04 -16.27
C GLN A 128 -2.36 -11.39 -15.53
N ALA A 129 -2.07 -11.39 -14.23
CA ALA A 129 -2.15 -12.58 -13.39
C ALA A 129 -3.59 -13.02 -13.10
N GLU A 130 -4.58 -12.16 -13.32
CA GLU A 130 -6.00 -12.52 -13.34
C GLU A 130 -6.26 -13.49 -14.51
N PRO A 131 -6.62 -14.77 -14.25
CA PRO A 131 -6.92 -15.74 -15.30
C PRO A 131 -8.33 -15.44 -15.85
N GLY A 132 -8.47 -14.39 -16.66
CA GLY A 132 -9.79 -13.98 -17.15
C GLY A 132 -9.84 -12.97 -18.29
N ALA A 133 -8.76 -12.26 -18.60
CA ALA A 133 -8.72 -11.42 -19.79
C ALA A 133 -8.40 -12.28 -21.02
N ALA A 134 -9.43 -12.99 -21.51
CA ALA A 134 -9.40 -13.55 -22.85
C ALA A 134 -9.01 -12.43 -23.83
N PRO A 135 -8.03 -12.65 -24.74
CA PRO A 135 -7.85 -11.76 -25.86
C PRO A 135 -9.08 -11.93 -26.74
N ASP A 136 -10.02 -10.97 -26.69
CA ASP A 136 -11.07 -10.86 -27.70
C ASP A 136 -10.37 -10.51 -29.03
N THR A 137 -9.92 -11.57 -29.67
CA THR A 137 -9.29 -11.61 -30.99
C THR A 137 -10.15 -12.52 -31.83
N ALA A 138 -11.18 -11.95 -32.43
CA ALA A 138 -11.82 -12.45 -33.63
C ALA A 138 -12.47 -11.22 -34.30
N GLY A 139 -12.13 -10.81 -35.52
CA GLY A 139 -11.75 -11.62 -36.67
C GLY A 139 -12.86 -11.49 -37.71
#